data_AF-A0A4Y2EZH8-F1
#
_entry.id   AF-A0A4Y2EZH8-F1
#
_cell.length_a   1.000
_cell.length_b   1.000
_cell.length_c   1.000
_cell.angle_alpha   90.00
_cell.angle_beta   90.00
_cell.angle_gamma   90.00
#
_symmetry.space_group_name_H-M   'P 1'
#
loop_
_entity.id
_entity.type
_entity.pdbx_description
1 polymer ?
#
loop_
_entity_poly.entity_id
_entity_poly.type
_entity_poly.pdbx_seq_one_letter_code
_entity_poly.pdbx_strand_id
1 'polypeptide(L)'
;MEKFPEINEGLIECFKSARAKNSPISGALMKQKAMEIADTLRTKDFCASNGWLDKFRVQNNVAFRALCGEADDVNESLCEDGQDGTFFSCPPK
;
A
#
# COMPACT_ATOMS: atom_id res chain seq x y z
N MET A 1 15.16 8.56 5.57
CA MET A 1 15.03 7.24 6.21
C MET A 1 13.73 6.63 5.74
N GLU A 2 13.80 5.43 5.21
CA GLU A 2 12.61 4.69 4.80
C GLU A 2 11.96 4.10 6.04
N LYS A 3 10.68 4.41 6.28
CA LYS A 3 9.99 4.07 7.54
C LYS A 3 9.68 2.57 7.65
N PHE A 4 9.63 1.85 6.51
CA PHE A 4 9.23 0.43 6.44
C PHE A 4 9.99 -0.33 5.33
N PRO A 5 11.30 -0.58 5.50
CA PRO A 5 12.12 -1.21 4.46
C PRO A 5 11.69 -2.63 4.11
N GLU A 6 11.25 -3.42 5.10
CA GLU A 6 10.80 -4.81 4.90
C GLU A 6 9.53 -4.88 4.04
N ILE A 7 8.60 -3.95 4.25
CA ILE A 7 7.35 -3.86 3.46
C ILE A 7 7.67 -3.45 2.03
N ASN A 8 8.55 -2.46 1.85
CA ASN A 8 8.99 -2.03 0.53
C ASN A 8 9.70 -3.16 -0.23
N GLU A 9 10.61 -3.88 0.42
CA GLU A 9 11.33 -5.00 -0.19
C GLU A 9 10.39 -6.12 -0.64
N GLY A 10 9.49 -6.57 0.24
CA GLY A 10 8.48 -7.58 -0.10
C GLY A 10 7.56 -7.12 -1.23
N LEU A 11 7.22 -5.84 -1.27
CA LEU A 11 6.37 -5.29 -2.33
C LEU A 11 7.10 -5.23 -3.68
N ILE A 12 8.40 -4.89 -3.68
CA ILE A 12 9.24 -4.91 -4.89
C ILE A 12 9.35 -6.33 -5.44
N GLU A 13 9.53 -7.34 -4.58
CA GLU A 13 9.55 -8.73 -5.01
C GLU A 13 8.20 -9.15 -5.60
N CYS A 14 7.10 -8.75 -4.96
CA CYS A 14 5.75 -8.99 -5.46
C CYS A 14 5.55 -8.32 -6.83
N PHE A 15 6.05 -7.09 -7.00
CA PHE A 15 6.02 -6.35 -8.27
C PHE A 15 6.79 -7.08 -9.37
N LYS A 16 8.02 -7.52 -9.11
CA LYS A 16 8.83 -8.28 -10.06
C LYS A 16 8.10 -9.55 -10.51
N SER A 17 7.49 -10.26 -9.56
CA SER A 17 6.69 -11.46 -9.83
C SER A 17 5.43 -11.16 -10.65
N ALA A 18 4.72 -10.08 -10.35
CA ALA A 18 3.53 -9.65 -11.09
C ALA A 18 3.86 -9.18 -12.53
N ARG A 19 5.00 -8.51 -12.71
CA ARG A 19 5.51 -8.11 -14.04
C ARG A 19 5.86 -9.34 -14.88
N ALA A 20 6.47 -10.36 -14.30
CA ALA A 20 6.74 -11.62 -14.99
C ALA A 20 5.43 -12.31 -15.46
N LYS A 21 4.34 -12.15 -14.70
CA LYS A 21 3.01 -12.68 -15.02
C LYS A 21 2.20 -11.79 -15.98
N ASN A 22 2.77 -10.68 -16.47
CA ASN A 22 2.09 -9.68 -17.31
C ASN A 22 0.76 -9.16 -16.72
N SER A 23 0.59 -9.25 -15.40
CA SER A 23 -0.62 -8.75 -14.75
C SER A 23 -0.57 -7.21 -14.72
N PRO A 24 -1.68 -6.52 -15.02
CA PRO A 24 -1.76 -5.08 -14.82
C PRO A 24 -1.61 -4.77 -13.33
N ILE A 25 -0.71 -3.85 -13.01
CA ILE A 25 -0.41 -3.46 -11.63
C ILE A 25 -1.01 -2.08 -11.42
N SER A 26 -2.22 -2.06 -10.88
CA SER A 26 -2.91 -0.84 -10.47
C SER A 26 -2.41 -0.39 -9.08
N GLY A 27 -2.51 0.92 -8.81
CA GLY A 27 -2.15 1.47 -7.50
C GLY A 27 -2.96 0.86 -6.34
N ALA A 28 -4.21 0.50 -6.60
CA ALA A 28 -5.08 -0.24 -5.68
C ALA A 28 -4.49 -1.58 -5.23
N LEU A 29 -4.09 -2.40 -6.20
CA LEU A 29 -3.49 -3.72 -5.97
C LEU A 29 -2.18 -3.61 -5.17
N MET A 30 -1.41 -2.56 -5.44
CA MET A 30 -0.18 -2.25 -4.73
C MET A 30 -0.41 -1.91 -3.26
N LYS A 31 -1.39 -1.06 -2.98
CA LYS A 31 -1.78 -0.77 -1.60
C LYS A 31 -2.24 -2.02 -0.88
N GLN A 32 -3.10 -2.83 -1.51
CA GLN A 32 -3.57 -4.08 -0.93
C GLN A 32 -2.40 -5.03 -0.61
N LYS A 33 -1.48 -5.22 -1.55
CA LYS A 33 -0.30 -6.07 -1.33
C LYS A 33 0.61 -5.55 -0.23
N ALA A 34 0.80 -4.24 -0.15
CA ALA A 34 1.58 -3.63 0.93
C ALA A 34 0.95 -3.88 2.30
N MET A 35 -0.38 -3.79 2.40
CA MET A 35 -1.12 -4.11 3.63
C MET A 35 -1.05 -5.61 3.96
N GLU A 36 -1.13 -6.51 2.98
CA GLU A 36 -0.95 -7.97 3.19
C GLU A 36 0.46 -8.29 3.73
N ILE A 37 1.50 -7.62 3.20
CA ILE A 37 2.88 -7.78 3.68
C ILE A 37 3.01 -7.21 5.10
N ALA A 38 2.42 -6.04 5.36
CA ALA A 38 2.42 -5.44 6.69
C ALA A 38 1.74 -6.34 7.73
N ASP A 39 0.61 -6.96 7.39
CA ASP A 39 -0.10 -7.90 8.25
C ASP A 39 0.76 -9.15 8.54
N THR A 40 1.42 -9.68 7.51
CA THR A 40 2.37 -10.80 7.63
C THR A 40 3.53 -10.47 8.57
N LEU A 41 4.05 -9.25 8.49
CA LEU A 41 5.11 -8.73 9.37
C LEU A 41 4.58 -8.26 10.74
N ARG A 42 3.25 -8.29 10.95
CA ARG A 42 2.55 -7.77 12.13
C ARG A 42 2.79 -6.27 12.39
N THR A 43 3.08 -5.52 11.33
CA THR A 43 3.31 -4.08 11.36
C THR A 43 1.99 -3.32 11.25
N LYS A 44 1.36 -3.06 12.39
CA LYS A 44 0.07 -2.35 12.46
C LYS A 44 0.19 -0.84 12.24
N ASP A 45 1.39 -0.28 12.40
CA ASP A 45 1.69 1.13 12.16
C ASP A 45 1.84 1.49 10.67
N PHE A 46 1.79 0.49 9.79
CA PHE A 46 1.90 0.69 8.36
C PHE A 46 0.54 1.04 7.75
N CYS A 47 0.52 2.17 7.04
CA CYS A 47 -0.60 2.58 6.20
C CYS A 47 -0.13 2.76 4.76
N ALA A 48 -0.82 2.10 3.82
CA ALA A 48 -0.60 2.28 2.39
C ALA A 48 -1.25 3.59 1.86
N SER A 49 -0.95 4.72 2.51
CA SER A 49 -1.48 6.05 2.17
C SER A 49 -1.02 6.49 0.78
N ASN A 50 -1.77 7.41 0.15
CA ASN A 50 -1.38 7.98 -1.15
C ASN A 50 0.04 8.55 -1.13
N GLY A 51 0.44 9.23 -0.04
CA GLY A 51 1.78 9.78 0.11
C GLY A 51 2.90 8.73 0.22
N TRP A 52 2.62 7.56 0.84
CA TRP A 52 3.58 6.46 0.85
C TRP A 52 3.70 5.83 -0.54
N LEU A 53 2.56 5.60 -1.21
CA LEU A 53 2.54 5.03 -2.56
C LEU A 53 3.29 5.92 -3.55
N ASP A 54 3.10 7.24 -3.48
CA ASP A 54 3.82 8.19 -4.35
C ASP A 54 5.33 8.15 -4.13
N LYS A 55 5.78 8.15 -2.86
CA LYS A 55 7.20 7.97 -2.52
C LYS A 55 7.74 6.64 -3.03
N PHE A 56 7.01 5.55 -2.84
CA PHE A 56 7.40 4.23 -3.32
C PHE A 56 7.59 4.22 -4.84
N ARG A 57 6.68 4.88 -5.59
CA ARG A 57 6.77 5.00 -7.06
C ARG A 57 8.01 5.77 -7.49
N VAL A 58 8.25 6.94 -6.90
CA VAL A 58 9.40 7.79 -7.23
C VAL A 58 10.70 7.06 -6.93
N GLN A 59 10.77 6.39 -5.78
CA GLN A 59 11.99 5.74 -5.32
C GLN A 59 12.34 4.46 -6.10
N ASN A 60 11.33 3.72 -6.55
CA ASN A 60 11.52 2.47 -7.29
C ASN A 60 11.32 2.62 -8.82
N ASN A 61 11.11 3.85 -9.30
CA ASN A 61 10.78 4.17 -10.68
C ASN A 61 9.61 3.33 -11.23
N VAL A 62 8.58 3.11 -10.40
CA VAL A 62 7.42 2.27 -10.72
C VAL A 62 6.29 3.14 -11.28
N ALA A 63 6.01 2.98 -12.56
CA ALA A 63 4.86 3.60 -13.22
C ALA A 63 3.68 2.61 -13.23
N PHE A 64 2.64 2.90 -12.45
CA PHE A 64 1.32 2.29 -12.65
C PHE A 64 0.71 2.91 -13.90
N ARG A 65 0.29 2.08 -14.87
CA ARG A 65 -0.66 2.55 -15.88
C ARG A 65 -2.00 2.70 -15.16
N ALA A 66 -2.42 3.94 -14.93
CA ALA A 66 -3.82 4.20 -14.62
C ALA A 66 -4.63 3.72 -15.84
N LEU A 67 -5.47 2.71 -15.66
CA LEU A 67 -6.49 2.42 -16.66
C LEU A 67 -7.45 3.63 -16.61
N CYS A 68 -7.48 4.40 -17.70
CA CYS A 68 -8.37 5.55 -17.85
C CYS A 68 -9.81 5.05 -17.67
N GLY A 69 -10.43 5.32 -16.51
CA GLY A 69 -11.81 4.92 -16.21
C GLY A 69 -12.08 4.33 -14.82
N GLU A 70 -11.07 4.02 -14.01
CA GLU A 70 -11.28 3.61 -12.62
C GLU A 70 -11.51 4.85 -11.73
N ALA A 71 -12.71 5.42 -11.84
CA ALA A 71 -13.23 6.29 -10.80
C ALA A 71 -13.54 5.43 -9.57
N ASP A 72 -12.90 5.78 -8.46
CA ASP A 72 -13.48 5.69 -7.12
C ASP A 72 -14.07 4.33 -6.71
N ASP A 73 -13.23 3.36 -6.36
CA ASP A 73 -13.61 2.36 -5.35
C ASP A 73 -12.36 1.66 -4.79
N VAL A 74 -11.58 2.38 -4.00
CA VAL A 74 -10.72 1.74 -3.01
C VAL A 74 -10.91 2.53 -1.75
N ASN A 75 -11.86 2.05 -0.94
CA ASN A 75 -12.09 2.43 0.44
C ASN A 75 -10.86 3.10 1.03
N GLU A 76 -10.94 4.43 1.15
CA GLU A 76 -10.10 5.26 2.00
C GLU A 76 -10.16 4.68 3.41
N SER A 77 -9.31 3.69 3.67
CA SER A 77 -9.08 3.20 5.02
C SER A 77 -8.21 4.22 5.71
N LEU A 78 -8.89 5.24 6.22
CA LEU A 78 -8.54 6.16 7.29
C LEU A 78 -7.16 5.93 7.90
N CYS A 79 -6.18 6.69 7.43
CA CYS A 79 -5.01 6.99 8.25
C CYS A 79 -4.94 8.52 8.33
N GLU A 80 -5.84 9.08 9.14
CA GLU A 80 -5.75 10.45 9.60
C GLU A 80 -4.49 10.60 10.46
N ASP A 81 -3.62 11.51 10.06
CA ASP A 81 -2.43 11.89 10.82
C ASP A 81 -2.86 12.72 12.04
N GLY A 82 -3.15 12.01 13.14
CA GLY A 82 -3.04 12.38 14.56
C GLY A 82 -3.68 13.68 15.08
N GLN A 83 -4.60 13.53 16.07
CA GLN A 83 -4.45 14.05 17.45
C GLN A 83 -5.69 13.77 18.32
N ASP A 84 -5.43 13.39 19.58
CA ASP A 84 -6.35 13.38 20.73
C ASP A 84 -7.48 12.34 20.75
N GLY A 85 -7.83 11.92 21.97
CA GLY A 85 -8.52 10.68 22.27
C GLY A 85 -9.83 10.43 21.51
N THR A 86 -10.02 9.21 21.04
CA THR A 86 -11.12 8.35 21.48
C THR A 86 -10.99 6.95 20.86
N PHE A 87 -10.90 5.98 21.78
CA PHE A 87 -11.40 4.61 21.70
C PHE A 87 -12.12 4.21 20.39
N PHE A 88 -11.45 3.46 19.51
CA PHE A 88 -12.16 2.51 18.64
C PHE A 88 -11.38 1.20 18.57
N SER A 89 -11.92 0.21 19.29
CA SER A 89 -11.64 -1.21 19.07
C SER A 89 -11.85 -1.56 17.61
N CYS A 90 -10.82 -2.09 16.98
CA CYS A 90 -10.96 -2.78 15.71
C CYS A 90 -11.73 -4.10 15.96
N PRO A 91 -12.91 -4.34 15.35
CA PRO A 91 -13.59 -5.61 15.49
C PRO A 91 -12.82 -6.68 14.71
N PRO A 92 -12.63 -7.90 15.27
CA PRO A 92 -12.05 -8.99 14.51
C PRO A 92 -13.05 -9.46 13.44
N LYS A 93 -12.58 -9.70 12.21
CA LYS A 93 -13.25 -10.60 11.28
C LYS A 93 -13.04 -12.05 11.73
#